data_AF-A0A1C6K6J2-F1
#
_entry.id   AF-A0A1C6K6J2-F1
#
_cell.length_a   1.000
_cell.length_b   1.000
_cell.length_c   1.000
_cell.angle_alpha   90.00
_cell.angle_beta   90.00
_cell.angle_gamma   90.00
#
_symmetry.space_group_name_H-M   'P 1'
#
loop_
_entity.id
_entity.type
_entity.pdbx_description
1 polymer ?
#
loop_
_entity_poly.entity_id
_entity_poly.type
_entity_poly.pdbx_seq_one_letter_code
_entity_poly.pdbx_strand_id
1 'polypeptide(L)'
;MKNLQVNKVLPVINANFEEVKASLIETMEKYKGIVVTEDGLKDCKATQKDLAKIRRDIDTYRKLIKKEMTAPIIEFENECKELIDLVKETETPILEGIAIYDEKRRQEKIDYISDNITIAVSEVGLNEKYAARLKVSDIKFTLNTSLKSIREDINEKAKNLKDLQIAEEEKIASDISIIETTVQASNEGQEVVLDINNYVDKYKKGMPLNSVIQAINNDRRLIEVTAKKTLERVEKEAKENDVAIPEEIKSPEVKVEESRDRKVNENEIKKCFYTLKITHDLDHMRELAKFLKENGFKFEKLDEGWV
;
A
#
# COMPACT_ATOMS: atom_id res chain seq x y z
N MET A 1 -50.25 8.89 -7.61
CA MET A 1 -50.07 10.24 -7.03
C MET A 1 -50.88 11.23 -7.86
N LYS A 2 -51.49 12.25 -7.25
CA LYS A 2 -52.16 13.34 -7.99
C LYS A 2 -51.13 14.42 -8.29
N ASN A 3 -51.25 15.07 -9.45
CA ASN A 3 -50.38 16.19 -9.82
C ASN A 3 -50.94 17.50 -9.26
N LEU A 4 -50.06 18.43 -8.89
CA LEU A 4 -50.46 19.78 -8.50
C LEU A 4 -51.09 20.50 -9.70
N GLN A 5 -52.29 21.04 -9.52
CA GLN A 5 -53.01 21.84 -10.52
C GLN A 5 -53.07 23.29 -10.04
N VAL A 6 -52.57 24.22 -10.85
CA VAL A 6 -52.47 25.64 -10.48
C VAL A 6 -53.30 26.47 -11.45
N ASN A 7 -54.32 27.16 -10.93
CA ASN A 7 -55.11 28.13 -11.69
C ASN A 7 -54.68 29.55 -11.28
N LYS A 8 -54.19 30.34 -12.24
CA LYS A 8 -53.65 31.68 -12.00
C LYS A 8 -54.54 32.75 -12.60
N VAL A 9 -54.87 33.77 -11.81
CA VAL A 9 -55.47 35.03 -12.29
C VAL A 9 -54.51 36.17 -11.98
N LEU A 10 -54.21 37.01 -12.97
CA LEU A 10 -53.30 38.14 -12.79
C LEU A 10 -54.00 39.31 -12.08
N PRO A 11 -53.39 39.94 -11.07
CA PRO A 11 -53.97 41.12 -10.44
C PRO A 11 -53.93 42.31 -11.40
N VAL A 12 -55.06 43.00 -11.55
CA VAL A 12 -55.16 44.28 -12.28
C VAL A 12 -55.24 45.40 -11.24
N ILE A 13 -54.26 46.32 -11.25
CA ILE A 13 -54.23 47.47 -10.34
C ILE A 13 -54.70 48.70 -11.11
N ASN A 14 -55.88 49.20 -10.77
CA ASN A 14 -56.41 50.46 -11.30
C ASN A 14 -56.25 51.55 -10.24
N ALA A 15 -55.75 52.71 -10.65
CA ALA A 15 -55.60 53.88 -9.81
C ALA A 15 -55.96 55.14 -10.60
N ASN A 16 -56.45 56.17 -9.92
CA ASN A 16 -56.72 57.49 -10.50
C ASN A 16 -55.43 58.32 -10.70
N PHE A 17 -54.40 57.67 -11.25
CA PHE A 17 -53.06 58.23 -11.36
C PHE A 17 -53.04 59.56 -12.13
N GLU A 18 -53.76 59.64 -13.24
CA GLU A 18 -53.81 60.87 -14.06
C GLU A 18 -54.51 62.02 -13.33
N GLU A 19 -55.57 61.75 -12.57
CA GLU A 19 -56.26 62.77 -11.76
C GLU A 19 -55.35 63.32 -10.65
N VAL A 20 -54.70 62.41 -9.90
CA VAL A 20 -53.79 62.78 -8.81
C VAL A 20 -52.57 63.52 -9.37
N LYS A 21 -52.03 63.09 -10.51
CA LYS A 21 -50.90 63.75 -11.18
C LYS A 21 -51.26 65.15 -11.65
N ALA A 22 -52.43 65.35 -12.25
CA ALA A 22 -52.89 66.67 -12.66
C ALA A 22 -53.05 67.62 -11.46
N SER A 23 -53.69 67.14 -10.38
CA SER A 23 -53.85 67.91 -9.13
C SER A 23 -52.51 68.27 -8.48
N LEU A 24 -51.55 67.33 -8.49
CA LEU A 24 -50.19 67.59 -7.99
C LEU A 24 -49.45 68.62 -8.82
N ILE A 25 -49.56 68.58 -10.15
CA ILE A 25 -48.91 69.56 -11.04
C ILE A 25 -49.46 70.96 -10.77
N GLU A 26 -50.79 71.14 -10.73
CA GLU A 26 -51.42 72.44 -10.45
C GLU A 26 -51.03 72.97 -9.06
N THR A 27 -50.98 72.08 -8.06
CA THR A 27 -50.56 72.44 -6.71
C THR A 27 -49.08 72.82 -6.67
N MET A 28 -48.21 72.13 -7.41
CA MET A 28 -46.78 72.42 -7.49
C MET A 28 -46.46 73.71 -8.26
N GLU A 29 -47.28 74.11 -9.23
CA GLU A 29 -47.12 75.38 -9.95
C GLU A 29 -47.28 76.60 -9.03
N LYS A 30 -48.16 76.51 -8.03
CA LYS A 30 -48.34 77.56 -6.99
C LYS A 30 -47.06 77.80 -6.16
N TYR A 31 -46.13 76.85 -6.20
CA TYR A 31 -44.88 76.90 -5.43
C TYR A 31 -43.64 77.10 -6.33
N LYS A 32 -43.80 77.13 -7.65
CA LYS A 32 -42.71 77.47 -8.59
C LYS A 32 -42.36 78.95 -8.44
N GLY A 33 -41.13 79.25 -8.01
CA GLY A 33 -40.63 80.62 -7.91
C GLY A 33 -40.88 81.33 -6.57
N ILE A 34 -41.33 80.62 -5.52
CA ILE A 34 -41.38 81.19 -4.17
C ILE A 34 -39.95 81.43 -3.67
N VAL A 35 -39.64 82.69 -3.35
CA VAL A 35 -38.41 83.10 -2.67
C VAL A 35 -38.71 83.15 -1.17
N VAL A 36 -37.96 82.39 -0.36
CA VAL A 36 -38.16 82.37 1.10
C VAL A 36 -37.67 83.69 1.69
N THR A 37 -38.59 84.52 2.18
CA THR A 37 -38.33 85.74 2.94
C THR A 37 -38.63 85.52 4.43
N GLU A 38 -38.12 86.36 5.33
CA GLU A 38 -38.35 86.22 6.78
C GLU A 38 -39.84 86.24 7.15
N ASP A 39 -40.64 87.10 6.50
CA ASP A 39 -42.09 87.20 6.72
C ASP A 39 -42.87 85.99 6.16
N GLY A 40 -42.34 85.29 5.14
CA GLY A 40 -42.98 84.15 4.47
C GLY A 40 -42.52 82.76 4.92
N LEU A 41 -41.59 82.68 5.87
CA LEU A 41 -40.94 81.43 6.29
C LEU A 41 -41.92 80.42 6.91
N LYS A 42 -42.95 80.90 7.62
CA LYS A 42 -43.94 80.04 8.28
C LYS A 42 -44.78 79.27 7.25
N ASP A 43 -45.22 79.95 6.20
CA ASP A 43 -46.05 79.36 5.15
C ASP A 43 -45.24 78.39 4.28
N CYS A 44 -43.98 78.72 3.98
CA CYS A 44 -43.06 77.82 3.28
C CYS A 44 -42.85 76.49 4.05
N LYS A 45 -42.73 76.56 5.39
CA LYS A 45 -42.61 75.35 6.24
C LYS A 45 -43.90 74.52 6.25
N ALA A 46 -45.06 75.16 6.27
CA ALA A 46 -46.34 74.47 6.20
C ALA A 46 -46.50 73.72 4.86
N THR A 47 -46.23 74.39 3.74
CA THR A 47 -46.25 73.78 2.41
C THR A 47 -45.27 72.61 2.28
N GLN A 48 -44.03 72.77 2.77
CA GLN A 48 -43.04 71.69 2.74
C GLN A 48 -43.55 70.45 3.50
N LYS A 49 -44.18 70.66 4.66
CA LYS A 49 -44.74 69.58 5.47
C LYS A 49 -45.86 68.84 4.72
N ASP A 50 -46.71 69.57 4.01
CA ASP A 50 -47.81 68.99 3.24
C ASP A 50 -47.30 68.20 2.03
N LEU A 51 -46.35 68.74 1.25
CA LEU A 51 -45.70 68.00 0.15
C LEU A 51 -44.97 66.76 0.67
N ALA A 52 -44.28 66.87 1.80
CA ALA A 52 -43.61 65.74 2.43
C ALA A 52 -44.60 64.69 2.95
N LYS A 53 -45.81 65.07 3.35
CA LYS A 53 -46.89 64.16 3.74
C LYS A 53 -47.42 63.41 2.51
N ILE A 54 -47.79 64.13 1.44
CA ILE A 54 -48.29 63.50 0.20
C ILE A 54 -47.28 62.51 -0.37
N ARG A 55 -45.99 62.86 -0.40
CA ARG A 55 -44.92 61.95 -0.84
C ARG A 55 -44.87 60.66 0.00
N ARG A 56 -45.00 60.78 1.33
CA ARG A 56 -44.99 59.63 2.24
C ARG A 56 -46.23 58.77 2.05
N ASP A 57 -47.40 59.39 1.85
CA ASP A 57 -48.66 58.67 1.67
C ASP A 57 -48.61 57.86 0.37
N ILE A 58 -48.14 58.43 -0.75
CA ILE A 58 -47.94 57.71 -2.02
C ILE A 58 -47.03 56.49 -1.84
N ASP A 59 -45.87 56.66 -1.20
CA ASP A 59 -44.94 55.55 -0.97
C ASP A 59 -45.52 54.48 -0.03
N THR A 60 -46.32 54.90 0.95
CA THR A 60 -47.00 54.00 1.88
C THR A 60 -48.06 53.17 1.15
N TYR A 61 -48.92 53.80 0.34
CA TYR A 61 -49.90 53.10 -0.49
C TYR A 61 -49.23 52.11 -1.46
N ARG A 62 -48.14 52.53 -2.13
CA ARG A 62 -47.36 51.65 -3.01
C ARG A 62 -46.86 50.40 -2.26
N LYS A 63 -46.32 50.57 -1.05
CA LYS A 63 -45.81 49.47 -0.22
C LYS A 63 -46.92 48.55 0.27
N LEU A 64 -48.05 49.11 0.71
CA LEU A 64 -49.21 48.35 1.19
C LEU A 64 -49.80 47.48 0.08
N ILE A 65 -50.13 48.07 -1.08
CA ILE A 65 -50.69 47.32 -2.22
C ILE A 65 -49.71 46.27 -2.71
N LYS A 66 -48.40 46.57 -2.78
CA LYS A 66 -47.39 45.56 -3.12
C LYS A 66 -47.45 44.39 -2.14
N LYS A 67 -47.47 44.66 -0.82
CA LYS A 67 -47.50 43.63 0.22
C LYS A 67 -48.74 42.75 0.10
N GLU A 68 -49.92 43.37 -0.01
CA GLU A 68 -51.21 42.68 -0.17
C GLU A 68 -51.22 41.77 -1.41
N MET A 69 -50.78 42.29 -2.56
CA MET A 69 -50.77 41.52 -3.81
C MET A 69 -49.70 40.42 -3.83
N THR A 70 -48.61 40.57 -3.07
CA THR A 70 -47.59 39.51 -2.91
C THR A 70 -47.96 38.46 -1.88
N ALA A 71 -48.89 38.74 -0.96
CA ALA A 71 -49.22 37.81 0.12
C ALA A 71 -49.73 36.44 -0.40
N PRO A 72 -50.66 36.37 -1.37
CA PRO A 72 -51.09 35.08 -1.94
C PRO A 72 -49.96 34.32 -2.66
N ILE A 73 -48.98 35.05 -3.23
CA ILE A 73 -47.82 34.43 -3.89
C ILE A 73 -46.91 33.78 -2.85
N ILE A 74 -46.64 34.48 -1.74
CA ILE A 74 -45.83 33.97 -0.63
C ILE A 74 -46.52 32.77 0.03
N GLU A 75 -47.84 32.85 0.23
CA GLU A 75 -48.63 31.74 0.78
C GLU A 75 -48.55 30.50 -0.12
N PHE A 76 -48.80 30.65 -1.42
CA PHE A 76 -48.64 29.56 -2.38
C PHE A 76 -47.20 28.99 -2.43
N GLU A 77 -46.18 29.85 -2.33
CA GLU A 77 -44.78 29.40 -2.27
C GLU A 77 -44.52 28.56 -1.01
N ASN A 78 -45.07 28.97 0.13
CA ASN A 78 -44.96 28.22 1.38
C ASN A 78 -45.70 26.89 1.31
N GLU A 79 -46.94 26.86 0.79
CA GLU A 79 -47.67 25.61 0.55
C GLU A 79 -46.89 24.64 -0.36
N CYS A 80 -46.26 25.15 -1.42
CA CYS A 80 -45.39 24.33 -2.27
C CYS A 80 -44.16 23.80 -1.50
N LYS A 81 -43.55 24.60 -0.63
CA LYS A 81 -42.42 24.16 0.20
C LYS A 81 -42.83 23.09 1.19
N GLU A 82 -43.99 23.23 1.84
CA GLU A 82 -44.54 22.21 2.73
C GLU A 82 -44.75 20.87 1.99
N LEU A 83 -45.30 20.92 0.76
CA LEU A 83 -45.44 19.71 -0.06
C LEU A 83 -44.09 19.08 -0.42
N ILE A 84 -43.08 19.89 -0.76
CA ILE A 84 -41.72 19.42 -1.04
C ILE A 84 -41.11 18.77 0.20
N ASP A 85 -41.25 19.39 1.35
CA ASP A 85 -40.66 18.91 2.59
C ASP A 85 -41.33 17.61 3.05
N LEU A 86 -42.65 17.46 2.87
CA LEU A 86 -43.36 16.21 3.09
C LEU A 86 -42.85 15.08 2.18
N VAL A 87 -42.58 15.37 0.91
CA VAL A 87 -41.97 14.39 -0.02
C VAL A 87 -40.59 14.00 0.48
N LYS A 88 -39.73 14.97 0.83
CA LYS A 88 -38.37 14.71 1.33
C LYS A 88 -38.33 13.89 2.60
N GLU A 89 -39.26 14.12 3.52
CA GLU A 89 -39.38 13.36 4.76
C GLU A 89 -39.57 11.86 4.46
N THR A 90 -40.32 11.54 3.41
CA THR A 90 -40.52 10.15 2.97
C THR A 90 -39.41 9.63 2.05
N GLU A 91 -38.84 10.47 1.20
CA GLU A 91 -37.81 10.10 0.22
C GLU A 91 -36.46 9.80 0.89
N THR A 92 -36.07 10.61 1.88
CA THR A 92 -34.78 10.48 2.57
C THR A 92 -34.54 9.09 3.17
N PRO A 93 -35.44 8.54 4.04
CA PRO A 93 -35.24 7.22 4.62
C PRO A 93 -35.29 6.09 3.56
N ILE A 94 -36.00 6.29 2.44
CA ILE A 94 -36.00 5.33 1.33
C ILE A 94 -34.63 5.30 0.65
N LEU A 95 -34.05 6.47 0.35
CA LEU A 95 -32.71 6.58 -0.23
C LEU A 95 -31.65 5.99 0.70
N GLU A 96 -31.71 6.31 1.99
CA GLU A 96 -30.82 5.73 3.00
C GLU A 96 -31.00 4.21 3.12
N GLY A 97 -32.23 3.73 3.11
CA GLY A 97 -32.55 2.30 3.12
C GLY A 97 -32.00 1.55 1.91
N ILE A 98 -32.12 2.15 0.71
CA ILE A 98 -31.52 1.61 -0.52
C ILE A 98 -29.99 1.53 -0.37
N ALA A 99 -29.35 2.60 0.10
CA ALA A 99 -27.89 2.62 0.28
C ALA A 99 -27.40 1.56 1.28
N ILE A 100 -28.10 1.38 2.41
CA ILE A 100 -27.78 0.34 3.40
C ILE A 100 -27.88 -1.06 2.78
N TYR A 101 -28.94 -1.31 1.99
CA TYR A 101 -29.17 -2.62 1.38
C TYR A 101 -28.18 -2.91 0.25
N ASP A 102 -27.84 -1.91 -0.56
CA ASP A 102 -26.84 -2.04 -1.61
C ASP A 102 -25.44 -2.28 -1.03
N GLU A 103 -25.08 -1.60 0.06
CA GLU A 103 -23.81 -1.85 0.76
C GLU A 103 -23.79 -3.24 1.40
N LYS A 104 -24.89 -3.66 2.01
CA LYS A 104 -25.01 -5.04 2.53
C LYS A 104 -24.81 -6.08 1.42
N ARG A 105 -25.46 -5.93 0.28
CA ARG A 105 -25.29 -6.81 -0.88
C ARG A 105 -23.87 -6.79 -1.43
N ARG A 106 -23.21 -5.63 -1.40
CA ARG A 106 -21.81 -5.50 -1.79
C ARG A 106 -20.91 -6.29 -0.84
N GLN A 107 -21.13 -6.17 0.46
CA GLN A 107 -20.37 -6.90 1.48
C GLN A 107 -20.57 -8.41 1.35
N GLU A 108 -21.82 -8.88 1.18
CA GLU A 108 -22.11 -10.31 0.94
C GLU A 108 -21.34 -10.87 -0.27
N LYS A 109 -21.13 -10.05 -1.32
CA LYS A 109 -20.31 -10.45 -2.46
C LYS A 109 -18.82 -10.44 -2.15
N ILE A 110 -18.33 -9.48 -1.38
CA ILE A 110 -16.93 -9.45 -0.93
C ILE A 110 -16.62 -10.71 -0.11
N ASP A 111 -17.52 -11.06 0.81
CA ASP A 111 -17.40 -12.26 1.63
C ASP A 111 -17.44 -13.52 0.76
N TYR A 112 -18.39 -13.59 -0.19
CA TYR A 112 -18.44 -14.67 -1.17
C TYR A 112 -17.15 -14.79 -1.99
N ILE A 113 -16.56 -13.68 -2.44
CA ILE A 113 -15.28 -13.68 -3.18
C ILE A 113 -14.17 -14.21 -2.27
N SER A 114 -14.09 -13.74 -1.03
CA SER A 114 -13.08 -14.18 -0.05
C SER A 114 -13.15 -15.68 0.21
N ASP A 115 -14.36 -16.20 0.41
CA ASP A 115 -14.60 -17.63 0.61
C ASP A 115 -14.19 -18.44 -0.63
N ASN A 116 -14.59 -17.99 -1.83
CA ASN A 116 -14.25 -18.69 -3.07
C ASN A 116 -12.75 -18.62 -3.39
N ILE A 117 -12.05 -17.53 -3.04
CA ILE A 117 -10.59 -17.45 -3.15
C ILE A 117 -9.96 -18.51 -2.24
N THR A 118 -10.41 -18.63 -0.99
CA THR A 118 -9.89 -19.61 -0.04
C THR A 118 -10.11 -21.04 -0.55
N ILE A 119 -11.31 -21.33 -1.05
CA ILE A 119 -11.64 -22.61 -1.68
C ILE A 119 -10.72 -22.86 -2.89
N ALA A 120 -10.62 -21.94 -3.83
CA ALA A 120 -9.82 -22.09 -5.04
C ALA A 120 -8.32 -22.29 -4.73
N VAL A 121 -7.77 -21.54 -3.78
CA VAL A 121 -6.38 -21.70 -3.30
C VAL A 121 -6.15 -23.11 -2.77
N SER A 122 -7.09 -23.64 -1.99
CA SER A 122 -6.99 -24.99 -1.43
C SER A 122 -7.18 -26.09 -2.48
N GLU A 123 -8.15 -25.94 -3.39
CA GLU A 123 -8.43 -26.91 -4.46
C GLU A 123 -7.30 -27.01 -5.47
N VAL A 124 -6.68 -25.88 -5.80
CA VAL A 124 -5.57 -25.80 -6.76
C VAL A 124 -4.22 -26.13 -6.11
N GLY A 125 -4.14 -26.06 -4.77
CA GLY A 125 -2.92 -26.35 -4.02
C GLY A 125 -1.83 -25.29 -4.23
N LEU A 126 -2.20 -24.02 -4.09
CA LEU A 126 -1.25 -22.91 -4.14
C LEU A 126 -0.46 -22.81 -2.84
N ASN A 127 0.84 -22.56 -2.94
CA ASN A 127 1.68 -22.28 -1.78
C ASN A 127 1.41 -20.85 -1.24
N GLU A 128 1.90 -20.55 -0.04
CA GLU A 128 1.65 -19.27 0.65
C GLU A 128 2.08 -18.04 -0.19
N LYS A 129 3.21 -18.13 -0.89
CA LYS A 129 3.75 -17.07 -1.75
C LYS A 129 2.81 -16.73 -2.91
N TYR A 130 2.19 -17.72 -3.55
CA TYR A 130 1.27 -17.52 -4.66
C TYR A 130 -0.17 -17.25 -4.20
N ALA A 131 -0.61 -17.89 -3.13
CA ALA A 131 -1.91 -17.65 -2.51
C ALA A 131 -2.08 -16.17 -2.11
N ALA A 132 -1.04 -15.56 -1.52
CA ALA A 132 -1.07 -14.15 -1.12
C ALA A 132 -1.23 -13.15 -2.29
N ARG A 133 -1.05 -13.60 -3.54
CA ARG A 133 -1.23 -12.78 -4.75
C ARG A 133 -2.68 -12.71 -5.22
N LEU A 134 -3.53 -13.64 -4.81
CA LEU A 134 -4.94 -13.67 -5.21
C LEU A 134 -5.78 -12.93 -4.17
N LYS A 135 -6.07 -11.65 -4.42
CA LYS A 135 -6.83 -10.80 -3.50
C LYS A 135 -8.23 -10.51 -4.03
N VAL A 136 -9.14 -10.16 -3.12
CA VAL A 136 -10.48 -9.68 -3.47
C VAL A 136 -10.42 -8.48 -4.42
N SER A 137 -9.44 -7.59 -4.24
CA SER A 137 -9.24 -6.40 -5.10
C SER A 137 -8.96 -6.73 -6.57
N ASP A 138 -8.45 -7.92 -6.84
CA ASP A 138 -8.13 -8.35 -8.20
C ASP A 138 -9.38 -8.85 -8.95
N ILE A 139 -10.49 -9.08 -8.24
CA ILE A 139 -11.76 -9.56 -8.79
C ILE A 139 -12.67 -8.36 -9.05
N LYS A 140 -12.93 -8.06 -10.32
CA LYS A 140 -13.82 -6.98 -10.72
C LYS A 140 -15.27 -7.45 -10.68
N PHE A 141 -16.11 -6.78 -9.91
CA PHE A 141 -17.53 -7.09 -9.85
C PHE A 141 -18.41 -5.83 -9.68
N THR A 142 -19.69 -5.99 -9.99
CA THR A 142 -20.77 -5.04 -9.73
C THR A 142 -21.88 -5.73 -8.92
N LEU A 143 -22.84 -4.97 -8.42
CA LEU A 143 -24.01 -5.53 -7.73
C LEU A 143 -24.80 -6.52 -8.61
N ASN A 144 -24.77 -6.35 -9.94
CA ASN A 144 -25.48 -7.22 -10.89
C ASN A 144 -24.63 -8.39 -11.42
N THR A 145 -23.32 -8.42 -11.13
CA THR A 145 -22.44 -9.50 -11.61
C THR A 145 -22.86 -10.84 -11.01
N SER A 146 -23.01 -11.87 -11.83
CA SER A 146 -23.42 -13.19 -11.35
C SER A 146 -22.38 -13.83 -10.43
N LEU A 147 -22.81 -14.58 -9.41
CA LEU A 147 -21.88 -15.30 -8.53
C LEU A 147 -21.07 -16.36 -9.30
N LYS A 148 -21.69 -16.96 -10.33
CA LYS A 148 -21.03 -17.92 -11.22
C LYS A 148 -19.83 -17.30 -11.95
N SER A 149 -20.01 -16.14 -12.59
CA SER A 149 -18.92 -15.47 -13.31
C SER A 149 -17.79 -15.04 -12.38
N ILE A 150 -18.13 -14.63 -11.14
CA ILE A 150 -17.13 -14.31 -10.11
C ILE A 150 -16.29 -15.55 -9.78
N ARG A 151 -16.95 -16.69 -9.55
CA ARG A 151 -16.26 -17.95 -9.26
C ARG A 151 -15.38 -18.41 -10.43
N GLU A 152 -15.85 -18.27 -11.67
CA GLU A 152 -15.09 -18.60 -12.87
C GLU A 152 -13.81 -17.74 -12.98
N ASP A 153 -13.90 -16.42 -12.77
CA ASP A 153 -12.74 -15.51 -12.79
C ASP A 153 -11.73 -15.85 -11.67
N ILE A 154 -12.21 -16.14 -10.46
CA ILE A 154 -11.34 -16.58 -9.34
C ILE A 154 -10.61 -17.87 -9.71
N ASN A 155 -11.32 -18.86 -10.26
CA ASN A 155 -10.75 -20.15 -10.63
C ASN A 155 -9.73 -20.02 -11.77
N GLU A 156 -9.99 -19.17 -12.76
CA GLU A 156 -9.05 -18.89 -13.85
C GLU A 156 -7.76 -18.27 -13.31
N LYS A 157 -7.87 -17.27 -12.43
CA LYS A 157 -6.70 -16.63 -11.79
C LYS A 157 -5.93 -17.60 -10.90
N ALA A 158 -6.62 -18.44 -10.13
CA ALA A 158 -5.98 -19.45 -9.30
C ALA A 158 -5.19 -20.47 -10.16
N LYS A 159 -5.75 -20.90 -11.29
CA LYS A 159 -5.05 -21.77 -12.25
C LYS A 159 -3.81 -21.11 -12.84
N ASN A 160 -3.93 -19.87 -13.30
CA ASN A 160 -2.79 -19.13 -13.85
C ASN A 160 -1.65 -18.98 -12.81
N LEU A 161 -2.01 -18.74 -11.54
CA LEU A 161 -1.01 -18.70 -10.46
C LEU A 161 -0.37 -20.07 -10.20
N LYS A 162 -1.12 -21.16 -10.39
CA LYS A 162 -0.60 -22.51 -10.23
C LYS A 162 0.37 -22.88 -11.34
N ASP A 163 0.09 -22.48 -12.57
CA ASP A 163 1.00 -22.68 -13.69
C ASP A 163 2.33 -21.95 -13.44
N LEU A 164 2.28 -20.74 -12.88
CA LEU A 164 3.48 -20.01 -12.46
C LEU A 164 4.24 -20.72 -11.32
N GLN A 165 3.52 -21.29 -10.35
CA GLN A 165 4.13 -22.06 -9.27
C GLN A 165 4.84 -23.31 -9.82
N ILE A 166 4.17 -24.08 -10.69
CA ILE A 166 4.74 -25.28 -11.30
C ILE A 166 5.99 -24.92 -12.10
N ALA A 167 5.94 -23.86 -12.91
CA ALA A 167 7.10 -23.41 -13.67
C ALA A 167 8.29 -23.00 -12.78
N GLU A 168 8.03 -22.37 -11.62
CA GLU A 168 9.07 -22.04 -10.65
C GLU A 168 9.65 -23.30 -9.98
N GLU A 169 8.80 -24.26 -9.61
CA GLU A 169 9.21 -25.54 -9.03
C GLU A 169 10.05 -26.38 -10.01
N GLU A 170 9.64 -26.46 -11.27
CA GLU A 170 10.38 -27.13 -12.35
C GLU A 170 11.75 -26.48 -12.59
N LYS A 171 11.81 -25.15 -12.58
CA LYS A 171 13.08 -24.42 -12.69
C LYS A 171 14.00 -24.73 -11.53
N ILE A 172 13.49 -24.72 -10.30
CA ILE A 172 14.26 -25.08 -9.09
C ILE A 172 14.75 -26.52 -9.18
N ALA A 173 13.90 -27.45 -9.63
CA ALA A 173 14.28 -28.86 -9.80
C ALA A 173 15.39 -29.04 -10.86
N SER A 174 15.28 -28.32 -11.98
CA SER A 174 16.32 -28.31 -13.03
C SER A 174 17.64 -27.76 -12.51
N ASP A 175 17.62 -26.64 -11.78
CA ASP A 175 18.81 -26.03 -11.18
C ASP A 175 19.48 -26.97 -10.16
N ILE A 176 18.67 -27.67 -9.34
CA ILE A 176 19.17 -28.70 -8.41
C ILE A 176 19.82 -29.86 -9.17
N SER A 177 19.21 -30.35 -10.25
CA SER A 177 19.79 -31.42 -11.07
C SER A 177 21.13 -31.02 -11.70
N ILE A 178 21.28 -29.76 -12.12
CA ILE A 178 22.57 -29.21 -12.60
C ILE A 178 23.61 -29.24 -11.49
N ILE A 179 23.25 -28.82 -10.28
CA ILE A 179 24.13 -28.87 -9.10
C ILE A 179 24.55 -30.30 -8.80
N GLU A 180 23.61 -31.24 -8.75
CA GLU A 180 23.87 -32.66 -8.51
C GLU A 180 24.83 -33.25 -9.54
N THR A 181 24.55 -33.02 -10.83
CA THR A 181 25.40 -33.51 -11.94
C THR A 181 26.80 -32.91 -11.86
N THR A 182 26.92 -31.61 -11.53
CA THR A 182 28.21 -30.93 -11.40
C THR A 182 29.04 -31.48 -10.23
N VAL A 183 28.40 -31.72 -9.09
CA VAL A 183 29.07 -32.32 -7.91
C VAL A 183 29.46 -33.77 -8.20
N GLN A 184 28.59 -34.56 -8.83
CA GLN A 184 28.90 -35.95 -9.21
C GLN A 184 30.09 -36.02 -10.16
N ALA A 185 30.11 -35.21 -11.22
CA ALA A 185 31.25 -35.13 -12.13
C ALA A 185 32.54 -34.68 -11.42
N SER A 186 32.43 -33.79 -10.43
CA SER A 186 33.57 -33.35 -9.61
C SER A 186 34.06 -34.43 -8.64
N ASN A 187 33.20 -35.38 -8.26
CA ASN A 187 33.53 -36.47 -7.35
C ASN A 187 34.03 -37.73 -8.08
N GLU A 188 33.83 -37.82 -9.40
CA GLU A 188 34.20 -39.00 -10.18
C GLU A 188 35.72 -39.23 -10.17
N GLY A 189 36.14 -40.42 -9.71
CA GLY A 189 37.55 -40.81 -9.62
C GLY A 189 38.31 -40.19 -8.45
N GLN A 190 37.62 -39.68 -7.42
CA GLN A 190 38.23 -38.92 -6.32
C GLN A 190 38.05 -39.60 -4.97
N GLU A 191 39.08 -39.52 -4.12
CA GLU A 191 39.08 -40.15 -2.79
C GLU A 191 38.29 -39.35 -1.75
N VAL A 192 38.28 -38.02 -1.87
CA VAL A 192 37.49 -37.12 -1.02
C VAL A 192 36.27 -36.62 -1.79
N VAL A 193 35.09 -36.97 -1.29
CA VAL A 193 33.79 -36.70 -1.91
C VAL A 193 33.19 -35.41 -1.34
N LEU A 194 32.78 -34.50 -2.22
CA LEU A 194 32.00 -33.32 -1.87
C LEU A 194 30.53 -33.70 -1.62
N ASP A 195 29.96 -33.22 -0.52
CA ASP A 195 28.55 -33.46 -0.19
C ASP A 195 27.62 -32.56 -1.03
N ILE A 196 26.73 -33.20 -1.79
CA ILE A 196 25.72 -32.56 -2.65
C ILE A 196 24.80 -31.64 -1.83
N ASN A 197 24.36 -32.08 -0.65
CA ASN A 197 23.34 -31.37 0.14
C ASN A 197 23.80 -29.98 0.56
N ASN A 198 25.09 -29.81 0.86
CA ASN A 198 25.67 -28.51 1.20
C ASN A 198 25.49 -27.47 0.09
N TYR A 199 25.59 -27.87 -1.17
CA TYR A 199 25.46 -26.95 -2.31
C TYR A 199 23.99 -26.70 -2.67
N VAL A 200 23.14 -27.73 -2.57
CA VAL A 200 21.69 -27.59 -2.71
C VAL A 200 21.13 -26.63 -1.66
N ASP A 201 21.60 -26.71 -0.41
CA ASP A 201 21.18 -25.81 0.66
C ASP A 201 21.65 -24.36 0.42
N LYS A 202 22.85 -24.16 -0.12
CA LYS A 202 23.33 -22.82 -0.53
C LYS A 202 22.40 -22.23 -1.59
N TYR A 203 22.01 -23.01 -2.60
CA TYR A 203 21.06 -22.59 -3.63
C TYR A 203 19.67 -22.26 -3.05
N LYS A 204 19.11 -23.14 -2.21
CA LYS A 204 17.80 -22.93 -1.56
C LYS A 204 17.78 -21.71 -0.64
N LYS A 205 18.92 -21.31 -0.06
CA LYS A 205 19.09 -20.07 0.71
C LYS A 205 19.18 -18.81 -0.16
N GLY A 206 19.05 -18.94 -1.48
CA GLY A 206 19.01 -17.83 -2.42
C GLY A 206 20.34 -17.54 -3.13
N MET A 207 21.34 -18.43 -3.02
CA MET A 207 22.58 -18.28 -3.80
C MET A 207 22.31 -18.57 -5.29
N PRO A 208 22.74 -17.70 -6.23
CA PRO A 208 22.55 -17.96 -7.66
C PRO A 208 23.25 -19.23 -8.12
N LEU A 209 22.65 -19.96 -9.07
CA LEU A 209 23.18 -21.22 -9.63
C LEU A 209 24.67 -21.12 -10.02
N ASN A 210 25.04 -20.07 -10.76
CA ASN A 210 26.43 -19.86 -11.19
C ASN A 210 27.41 -19.72 -10.00
N SER A 211 26.99 -19.04 -8.94
CA SER A 211 27.82 -18.87 -7.74
C SER A 211 27.99 -20.19 -7.00
N VAL A 212 26.95 -21.03 -6.98
CA VAL A 212 27.03 -22.38 -6.40
C VAL A 212 27.98 -23.26 -7.21
N ILE A 213 27.88 -23.25 -8.53
CA ILE A 213 28.79 -23.97 -9.44
C ILE A 213 30.25 -23.52 -9.24
N GLN A 214 30.49 -22.21 -9.12
CA GLN A 214 31.82 -21.69 -8.83
C GLN A 214 32.34 -22.16 -7.47
N ALA A 215 31.48 -22.20 -6.45
CA ALA A 215 31.86 -22.70 -5.13
C ALA A 215 32.28 -24.18 -5.19
N ILE A 216 31.53 -25.02 -5.92
CA ILE A 216 31.88 -26.44 -6.13
C ILE A 216 33.27 -26.56 -6.75
N ASN A 217 33.53 -25.83 -7.84
CA ASN A 217 34.82 -25.86 -8.53
C ASN A 217 35.98 -25.37 -7.64
N ASN A 218 35.74 -24.34 -6.84
CA ASN A 218 36.76 -23.78 -5.92
C ASN A 218 37.08 -24.75 -4.77
N ASP A 219 36.05 -25.32 -4.13
CA ASP A 219 36.20 -26.29 -3.05
C ASP A 219 36.94 -27.54 -3.57
N ARG A 220 36.61 -27.98 -4.79
CA ARG A 220 37.28 -29.07 -5.49
C ARG A 220 38.76 -28.78 -5.73
N ARG A 221 39.09 -27.60 -6.28
CA ARG A 221 40.47 -27.17 -6.50
C ARG A 221 41.28 -27.12 -5.21
N LEU A 222 40.66 -26.71 -4.10
CA LEU A 222 41.31 -26.67 -2.80
C LEU A 222 41.66 -28.07 -2.28
N ILE A 223 40.75 -29.04 -2.43
CA ILE A 223 40.99 -30.44 -2.06
C ILE A 223 42.14 -31.03 -2.88
N GLU A 224 42.18 -30.78 -4.19
CA GLU A 224 43.26 -31.29 -5.05
C GLU A 224 44.63 -30.70 -4.70
N VAL A 225 44.70 -29.39 -4.42
CA VAL A 225 45.95 -28.73 -4.03
C VAL A 225 46.42 -29.23 -2.66
N THR A 226 45.51 -29.44 -1.72
CA THR A 226 45.86 -29.94 -0.38
C THR A 226 46.32 -31.40 -0.44
N ALA A 227 45.61 -32.26 -1.18
CA ALA A 227 45.98 -33.66 -1.39
C ALA A 227 47.38 -33.80 -2.04
N LYS A 228 47.66 -33.00 -3.09
CA LYS A 228 48.98 -32.97 -3.73
C LYS A 228 50.09 -32.54 -2.77
N LYS A 229 49.86 -31.47 -2.00
CA LYS A 229 50.83 -31.00 -0.99
C LYS A 229 51.06 -32.02 0.14
N THR A 230 50.05 -32.77 0.54
CA THR A 230 50.22 -33.85 1.54
C THR A 230 51.01 -35.02 0.97
N LEU A 231 50.75 -35.44 -0.27
CA LEU A 231 51.52 -36.49 -0.94
C LEU A 231 52.99 -36.09 -1.14
N GLU A 232 53.26 -34.85 -1.57
CA GLU A 232 54.63 -34.32 -1.72
C GLU A 232 55.39 -34.25 -0.38
N ARG A 233 54.70 -34.00 0.74
CA ARG A 233 55.30 -34.05 2.08
C ARG A 233 55.63 -35.47 2.50
N VAL A 234 54.69 -36.41 2.32
CA VAL A 234 54.90 -37.82 2.64
C VAL A 234 56.01 -38.44 1.79
N GLU A 235 56.12 -38.09 0.50
CA GLU A 235 57.22 -38.55 -0.36
C GLU A 235 58.58 -37.97 0.02
N LYS A 236 58.64 -36.73 0.51
CA LYS A 236 59.89 -36.14 1.02
C LYS A 236 60.31 -36.79 2.34
N GLU A 237 59.37 -37.02 3.25
CA GLU A 237 59.62 -37.71 4.52
C GLU A 237 59.98 -39.20 4.32
N ALA A 238 59.45 -39.86 3.29
CA ALA A 238 59.82 -41.23 2.92
C ALA A 238 61.22 -41.34 2.31
N LYS A 239 61.69 -40.31 1.59
CA LYS A 239 63.05 -40.25 1.01
C LYS A 239 64.13 -39.85 2.03
N GLU A 240 63.75 -39.14 3.11
CA GLU A 240 64.68 -38.78 4.19
C GLU A 240 64.92 -39.93 5.20
N ASN A 241 64.06 -40.96 5.24
CA ASN A 241 64.15 -42.08 6.19
C ASN A 241 64.93 -43.32 5.69
N ASP A 242 65.60 -43.26 4.54
CA ASP A 242 66.32 -44.41 3.95
C ASP A 242 67.83 -44.43 4.25
N VAL A 243 68.28 -43.79 5.33
CA VAL A 243 69.64 -43.94 5.87
C VAL A 243 69.61 -44.16 7.38
N ALA A 244 70.08 -45.35 7.77
CA ALA A 244 70.61 -45.80 9.08
C ALA A 244 69.70 -46.65 9.99
N ILE A 245 70.06 -47.93 10.10
CA ILE A 245 70.06 -48.77 11.34
C ILE A 245 71.24 -49.78 11.15
N PRO A 246 71.86 -50.46 12.17
CA PRO A 246 71.52 -50.54 13.61
C PRO A 246 72.65 -50.78 14.65
N GLU A 247 72.35 -50.66 15.95
CA GLU A 247 72.89 -51.42 17.11
C GLU A 247 72.19 -50.90 18.40
N GLU A 248 71.87 -51.62 19.49
CA GLU A 248 71.59 -53.02 19.81
C GLU A 248 71.04 -53.06 21.27
N ILE A 249 70.08 -53.95 21.56
CA ILE A 249 69.73 -54.64 22.84
C ILE A 249 69.26 -53.84 24.09
N LYS A 250 67.98 -54.03 24.51
CA LYS A 250 67.54 -54.82 25.70
C LYS A 250 66.03 -54.65 26.02
N SER A 251 65.30 -55.75 25.93
CA SER A 251 64.00 -56.01 26.59
C SER A 251 64.25 -56.70 27.95
N PRO A 252 63.26 -57.03 28.82
CA PRO A 252 61.81 -56.75 28.82
C PRO A 252 61.23 -56.32 30.20
N GLU A 253 59.97 -55.89 30.31
CA GLU A 253 59.03 -56.36 31.36
C GLU A 253 57.57 -55.90 31.17
N VAL A 254 56.64 -56.79 31.56
CA VAL A 254 55.18 -56.70 31.44
C VAL A 254 54.57 -56.75 32.85
N LYS A 255 53.59 -55.88 33.15
CA LYS A 255 52.29 -56.10 33.85
C LYS A 255 51.81 -54.78 34.48
N VAL A 256 50.71 -54.20 34.00
CA VAL A 256 49.30 -54.37 34.47
C VAL A 256 49.12 -53.93 35.92
N GLU A 257 48.46 -52.80 36.13
CA GLU A 257 47.31 -52.71 37.05
C GLU A 257 46.44 -51.47 36.79
N GLU A 258 45.15 -51.69 36.98
CA GLU A 258 44.01 -50.81 36.72
C GLU A 258 43.96 -49.60 37.66
N SER A 259 43.39 -48.48 37.21
CA SER A 259 42.03 -48.05 37.62
C SER A 259 41.81 -46.54 37.45
N ARG A 260 40.71 -46.25 36.75
CA ARG A 260 39.73 -45.15 36.91
C ARG A 260 40.20 -43.89 37.66
N ASP A 261 40.18 -42.75 36.95
CA ASP A 261 39.13 -41.78 37.24
C ASP A 261 38.89 -40.76 36.11
N ARG A 262 37.62 -40.41 35.95
CA ARG A 262 37.09 -39.43 34.99
C ARG A 262 37.56 -38.03 35.35
N LYS A 263 37.89 -37.22 34.33
CA LYS A 263 37.29 -35.88 34.12
C LYS A 263 37.62 -35.36 32.72
N VAL A 264 36.55 -35.08 31.98
CA VAL A 264 36.50 -34.33 30.72
C VAL A 264 37.07 -32.94 30.96
N ASN A 265 37.86 -32.41 30.02
CA ASN A 265 38.00 -30.96 29.90
C ASN A 265 38.05 -30.52 28.44
N GLU A 266 37.20 -29.56 28.14
CA GLU A 266 36.71 -29.13 26.85
C GLU A 266 37.62 -28.11 26.15
N ASN A 267 37.51 -28.09 24.81
CA ASN A 267 37.65 -26.93 23.92
C ASN A 267 39.02 -26.26 23.71
N GLU A 268 39.85 -26.83 22.83
CA GLU A 268 40.73 -26.01 21.98
C GLU A 268 39.94 -25.48 20.76
N ILE A 269 39.56 -24.20 20.82
CA ILE A 269 38.87 -23.52 19.72
C ILE A 269 39.86 -23.30 18.56
N LYS A 270 39.70 -24.06 17.46
CA LYS A 270 40.41 -23.85 16.20
C LYS A 270 40.04 -22.47 15.62
N LYS A 271 41.02 -21.61 15.35
CA LYS A 271 40.83 -20.28 14.74
C LYS A 271 40.98 -20.37 13.22
N CYS A 272 40.10 -19.73 12.46
CA CYS A 272 40.16 -19.61 10.98
C CYS A 272 40.33 -18.13 10.57
N PHE A 273 40.86 -17.88 9.36
CA PHE A 273 40.92 -16.56 8.75
C PHE A 273 40.33 -16.59 7.33
N TYR A 274 39.72 -15.48 6.90
CA TYR A 274 39.16 -15.28 5.56
C TYR A 274 39.53 -13.89 5.06
N THR A 275 39.74 -13.75 3.75
CA THR A 275 39.96 -12.45 3.09
C THR A 275 38.67 -12.01 2.42
N LEU A 276 38.14 -10.84 2.79
CA LEU A 276 36.91 -10.26 2.27
C LEU A 276 37.20 -8.93 1.57
N LYS A 277 36.61 -8.71 0.39
CA LYS A 277 36.58 -7.40 -0.27
C LYS A 277 35.21 -6.78 -0.07
N ILE A 278 35.15 -5.65 0.61
CA ILE A 278 33.92 -4.92 0.91
C ILE A 278 34.04 -3.54 0.28
N THR A 279 33.04 -3.14 -0.48
CA THR A 279 32.98 -1.85 -1.17
C THR A 279 31.71 -1.12 -0.79
N HIS A 280 31.86 0.07 -0.22
CA HIS A 280 30.77 0.99 0.09
C HIS A 280 31.33 2.42 0.11
N ASP A 281 30.47 3.40 0.38
CA ASP A 281 30.88 4.76 0.69
C ASP A 281 31.72 4.85 2.00
N LEU A 282 32.35 6.00 2.20
CA LEU A 282 33.34 6.20 3.26
C LEU A 282 32.72 6.14 4.66
N ASP A 283 31.49 6.59 4.83
CA ASP A 283 30.81 6.63 6.13
C ASP A 283 30.38 5.22 6.58
N HIS A 284 29.80 4.40 5.70
CA HIS A 284 29.45 3.03 6.06
C HIS A 284 30.69 2.14 6.27
N MET A 285 31.80 2.40 5.55
CA MET A 285 33.07 1.70 5.79
C MET A 285 33.68 2.04 7.17
N ARG A 286 33.47 3.27 7.67
CA ARG A 286 33.86 3.67 9.04
C ARG A 286 33.00 3.00 10.11
N GLU A 287 31.69 2.93 9.88
CA GLU A 287 30.78 2.22 10.78
C GLU A 287 31.10 0.73 10.87
N LEU A 288 31.39 0.09 9.73
CA LEU A 288 31.81 -1.30 9.67
C LEU A 288 33.11 -1.56 10.45
N ALA A 289 34.11 -0.69 10.29
CA ALA A 289 35.36 -0.81 11.03
C ALA A 289 35.15 -0.66 12.55
N LYS A 290 34.22 0.20 12.97
CA LYS A 290 33.83 0.36 14.38
C LYS A 290 33.12 -0.89 14.90
N PHE A 291 32.16 -1.42 14.15
CA PHE A 291 31.43 -2.63 14.47
C PHE A 291 32.34 -3.86 14.64
N LEU A 292 33.34 -4.03 13.77
CA LEU A 292 34.28 -5.15 13.86
C LEU A 292 35.15 -5.06 15.14
N LYS A 293 35.56 -3.86 15.55
CA LYS A 293 36.30 -3.67 16.81
C LYS A 293 35.44 -3.94 18.04
N GLU A 294 34.20 -3.45 18.04
CA GLU A 294 33.27 -3.62 19.17
C GLU A 294 32.93 -5.10 19.43
N ASN A 295 32.87 -5.90 18.37
CA ASN A 295 32.60 -7.34 18.47
C ASN A 295 33.86 -8.21 18.61
N GLY A 296 35.04 -7.60 18.84
CA GLY A 296 36.28 -8.33 19.15
C GLY A 296 36.94 -9.02 17.95
N PHE A 297 36.57 -8.67 16.71
CA PHE A 297 37.23 -9.19 15.52
C PHE A 297 38.59 -8.52 15.32
N LYS A 298 39.61 -9.32 14.97
CA LYS A 298 40.90 -8.82 14.49
C LYS A 298 40.82 -8.68 12.97
N PHE A 299 41.06 -7.47 12.45
CA PHE A 299 41.12 -7.21 11.01
C PHE A 299 42.31 -6.35 10.64
N GLU A 300 42.75 -6.48 9.38
CA GLU A 300 43.84 -5.74 8.78
C GLU A 300 43.35 -5.14 7.45
N LYS A 301 43.72 -3.88 7.16
CA LYS A 301 43.34 -3.20 5.92
C LYS A 301 44.39 -3.51 4.85
N LEU A 302 44.04 -4.33 3.86
CA LEU A 302 44.97 -4.82 2.84
C LEU A 302 45.19 -3.83 1.69
N ASP A 303 44.15 -3.15 1.20
CA ASP A 303 44.23 -2.17 0.09
C ASP A 303 43.21 -1.02 0.28
N GLU A 304 43.55 0.19 -0.18
CA GLU A 304 42.68 1.37 -0.21
C GLU A 304 42.69 2.02 -1.60
N GLY A 305 41.51 2.12 -2.21
CA GLY A 305 41.32 2.78 -3.49
C GLY A 305 39.84 2.98 -3.78
N TRP A 306 39.52 3.99 -4.58
CA TRP A 306 38.17 4.18 -5.11
C TRP A 306 37.96 3.18 -6.25
N VAL A 307 36.82 2.47 -6.21
CA VAL A 307 36.39 1.56 -7.29
C VAL A 307 35.60 2.35 -8.32
#